data_AF-D1AW27-F1
#
_entry.id   AF-D1AW27-F1
#
_cell.length_a   1.000
_cell.length_b   1.000
_cell.length_c   1.000
_cell.angle_alpha   90.00
_cell.angle_beta   90.00
_cell.angle_gamma   90.00
#
_symmetry.space_group_name_H-M   'P 1'
#
loop_
_entity.id
_entity.type
_entity.pdbx_description
1 polymer ?
#
loop_
_entity_poly.entity_id
_entity_poly.type
_entity_poly.pdbx_seq_one_letter_code
_entity_poly.pdbx_strand_id
1 'polypeptide(L)'
;MKKILSILLMVGLTSFAAKVTGPRYRVEGAFSTVSLLLPSRDSFVKINIDVSASASFLPEWKAQINRKFDITFGPKIAANLITKITGDGTEIFPNGTIGIETDFNYLVKEDVKVYTSIEAGLGAGSNIVIKNNSTTPEFKPAIIVKLGLGAKIKDKYNIGVYAGYGKGLLGIEAGYTF
;
A
#
# COMPACT_ATOMS: atom_id res chain seq x y z
N MET A 1 -24.07 -15.35 17.63
CA MET A 1 -23.22 -15.50 16.41
C MET A 1 -21.87 -14.77 16.51
N LYS A 2 -21.80 -13.49 16.94
CA LYS A 2 -20.51 -12.76 17.06
C LYS A 2 -19.46 -13.47 17.94
N LYS A 3 -19.86 -14.01 19.10
CA LYS A 3 -18.95 -14.69 20.05
C LYS A 3 -18.38 -16.02 19.53
N ILE A 4 -19.14 -16.76 18.71
CA ILE A 4 -18.70 -18.03 18.12
C ILE A 4 -17.66 -17.77 17.02
N LEU A 5 -17.85 -16.71 16.22
CA LEU A 5 -16.87 -16.27 15.21
C LEU A 5 -15.54 -15.85 15.86
N SER A 6 -15.58 -15.14 17.00
CA SER A 6 -14.40 -14.75 17.77
C SER A 6 -13.63 -15.96 18.31
N ILE A 7 -14.34 -16.99 18.78
CA ILE A 7 -13.74 -18.21 19.30
C ILE A 7 -13.14 -19.05 18.16
N LEU A 8 -13.81 -19.16 17.01
CA LEU A 8 -13.24 -19.81 15.82
C LEU A 8 -12.01 -19.09 15.27
N LEU A 9 -11.99 -17.75 15.31
CA LEU A 9 -10.81 -16.93 14.98
C LEU A 9 -9.66 -17.19 15.96
N MET A 10 -9.92 -17.24 17.28
CA MET A 10 -8.88 -17.56 18.27
C MET A 10 -8.38 -19.00 18.17
N VAL A 11 -9.26 -19.97 17.93
CA VAL A 11 -8.88 -21.38 17.77
C VAL A 11 -8.09 -21.60 16.48
N GLY A 12 -8.39 -20.86 15.40
CA GLY A 12 -7.58 -20.84 14.17
C GLY A 12 -6.20 -20.21 14.36
N LEU A 13 -6.06 -19.25 15.28
CA LEU A 13 -4.77 -18.62 15.62
C LEU A 13 -3.87 -19.51 16.49
N THR A 14 -4.44 -20.43 17.28
CA THR A 14 -3.69 -21.31 18.20
C THR A 14 -3.36 -22.69 17.63
N SER A 15 -3.95 -23.09 16.51
CA SER A 15 -3.83 -24.46 15.97
C SER A 15 -2.73 -24.67 14.91
N PHE A 16 -2.02 -23.62 14.50
CA PHE A 16 -0.83 -23.74 13.65
C PHE A 16 0.42 -23.45 14.47
N ALA A 17 1.31 -24.43 14.62
CA ALA A 17 2.66 -24.26 15.14
C ALA A 17 3.52 -23.49 14.11
N ALA A 18 3.13 -22.27 13.78
CA ALA A 18 3.87 -21.40 12.88
C ALA A 18 5.08 -20.84 13.60
N LYS A 19 6.28 -21.05 13.04
CA LYS A 19 7.49 -20.45 13.59
C LYS A 19 7.50 -18.97 13.23
N VAL A 20 7.35 -18.10 14.22
CA VAL A 20 7.41 -16.64 14.04
C VAL A 20 8.83 -16.15 14.28
N THR A 21 9.36 -15.35 13.35
CA THR A 21 10.70 -14.73 13.42
C THR A 21 10.63 -13.25 13.06
N GLY A 22 11.49 -12.42 13.66
CA GLY A 22 11.56 -10.98 13.36
C GLY A 22 11.86 -10.13 14.61
N PRO A 23 11.77 -8.78 14.51
CA PRO A 23 11.44 -8.05 13.30
C PRO A 23 12.59 -8.06 12.29
N ARG A 24 12.26 -8.06 11.00
CA ARG A 24 13.14 -7.66 9.90
C ARG A 24 12.71 -6.28 9.44
N TYR A 25 13.60 -5.52 8.82
CA TYR A 25 13.30 -4.14 8.44
C TYR A 25 13.20 -4.05 6.94
N ARG A 26 12.05 -3.60 6.41
CA ARG A 26 11.83 -3.38 4.99
C ARG A 26 11.69 -1.90 4.70
N VAL A 27 12.40 -1.44 3.68
CA VAL A 27 12.22 -0.12 3.07
C VAL A 27 11.58 -0.33 1.71
N GLU A 28 10.56 0.45 1.38
CA GLU A 28 9.80 0.31 0.15
C GLU A 28 9.50 1.67 -0.48
N GLY A 29 9.75 1.78 -1.77
CA GLY A 29 9.31 2.88 -2.63
C GLY A 29 8.16 2.43 -3.50
N ALA A 30 7.17 3.30 -3.69
CA ALA A 30 6.04 3.03 -4.58
C ALA A 30 5.73 4.24 -5.46
N PHE A 31 5.28 3.96 -6.68
CA PHE A 31 4.90 4.97 -7.66
C PHE A 31 3.61 4.55 -8.36
N SER A 32 2.68 5.47 -8.55
CA SER A 32 1.45 5.26 -9.31
C SER A 32 1.21 6.44 -10.24
N THR A 33 0.69 6.13 -11.43
CA THR A 33 0.18 7.11 -12.37
C THR A 33 -1.07 6.55 -13.01
N VAL A 34 -2.16 7.30 -12.95
CA VAL A 34 -3.39 6.96 -13.68
C VAL A 34 -3.96 8.23 -14.29
N SER A 35 -4.15 8.18 -15.61
CA SER A 35 -4.90 9.19 -16.34
C SER A 35 -6.35 8.74 -16.44
N LEU A 36 -7.27 9.44 -15.77
CA LEU A 36 -8.70 9.22 -15.94
C LEU A 36 -9.23 10.15 -17.05
N LEU A 37 -9.74 9.55 -18.12
CA LEU A 37 -10.50 10.26 -19.16
C LEU A 37 -11.97 10.29 -18.72
N LEU A 38 -12.45 11.45 -18.28
CA LEU A 38 -13.85 11.63 -17.92
C LEU A 38 -14.59 12.30 -19.08
N PRO A 39 -15.64 11.68 -19.63
CA PRO A 39 -16.51 12.36 -20.58
C PRO A 39 -17.23 13.49 -19.84
N SER A 40 -16.94 14.74 -20.19
CA SER A 40 -17.72 15.89 -19.74
C SER A 40 -18.97 16.04 -20.62
N ARG A 41 -20.09 16.43 -20.00
CA ARG A 41 -21.36 16.69 -20.70
C ARG A 41 -21.25 17.79 -21.76
N ASP A 42 -20.25 18.66 -21.63
CA ASP A 42 -19.96 19.76 -22.55
C ASP A 42 -18.65 19.49 -23.32
N SER A 43 -18.76 18.73 -24.42
CA SER A 43 -17.92 18.71 -25.64
C SER A 43 -16.38 18.61 -25.59
N PHE A 44 -15.69 18.67 -24.44
CA PHE A 44 -14.25 18.45 -24.31
C PHE A 44 -13.94 17.36 -23.28
N VAL A 45 -13.07 16.41 -23.67
CA VAL A 45 -12.56 15.37 -22.77
C VAL A 45 -11.69 16.04 -21.70
N LYS A 46 -12.09 15.99 -20.43
CA LYS A 46 -11.23 16.42 -19.32
C LYS A 46 -10.27 15.29 -18.97
N ILE A 47 -8.98 15.58 -19.09
CA ILE A 47 -7.89 14.68 -18.68
C ILE A 47 -7.50 15.03 -17.25
N ASN A 48 -7.71 14.10 -16.33
CA ASN A 48 -7.18 14.21 -14.97
C ASN A 48 -6.03 13.23 -14.83
N ILE A 49 -4.87 13.73 -14.41
CA ILE A 49 -3.68 12.92 -14.18
C ILE A 49 -3.42 12.89 -12.68
N ASP A 50 -3.54 11.69 -12.10
CA ASP A 50 -3.18 11.45 -10.71
C ASP A 50 -1.83 10.75 -10.68
N VAL A 51 -0.83 11.40 -10.08
CA VAL A 51 0.50 10.86 -9.84
C VAL A 51 0.72 10.75 -8.34
N SER A 52 1.26 9.63 -7.88
CA SER A 52 1.68 9.49 -6.48
C SER A 52 3.01 8.80 -6.36
N ALA A 53 3.78 9.28 -5.38
CA ALA A 53 5.02 8.68 -4.94
C ALA A 53 4.96 8.45 -3.44
N SER A 54 5.49 7.33 -2.96
CA SER A 54 5.57 7.05 -1.53
C SER A 54 6.88 6.38 -1.16
N ALA A 55 7.39 6.72 0.02
CA ALA A 55 8.48 6.02 0.68
C ALA A 55 7.97 5.48 2.02
N SER A 56 8.33 4.24 2.36
CA SER A 56 7.82 3.59 3.55
C SER A 56 8.85 2.70 4.24
N PHE A 57 8.63 2.53 5.54
CA PHE A 57 9.41 1.70 6.43
C PHE A 57 8.47 0.73 7.16
N LEU A 58 8.85 -0.55 7.18
CA LEU A 58 8.07 -1.64 7.76
C LEU A 58 8.98 -2.54 8.61
N PRO A 59 8.84 -2.55 9.95
CA PRO A 59 9.30 -3.69 10.73
C PRO A 59 8.33 -4.86 10.53
N GLU A 60 8.78 -5.95 9.91
CA GLU A 60 7.96 -7.11 9.58
C GLU A 60 8.36 -8.38 10.34
N TRP A 61 7.37 -9.17 10.75
CA TRP A 61 7.54 -10.52 11.26
C TRP A 61 7.15 -11.53 10.19
N LYS A 62 7.85 -12.66 10.17
CA LYS A 62 7.57 -13.79 9.29
C LYS A 62 6.99 -14.93 10.11
N ALA A 63 5.79 -15.37 9.80
CA ALA A 63 5.18 -16.59 10.30
C ALA A 63 5.35 -17.71 9.25
N GLN A 64 6.27 -18.63 9.51
CA GLN A 64 6.50 -19.78 8.65
C GLN A 64 5.47 -20.87 8.96
N ILE A 65 4.52 -21.07 8.04
CA ILE A 65 3.47 -22.09 8.16
C ILE A 65 3.98 -23.45 7.69
N ASN A 66 4.63 -23.48 6.52
CA ASN A 66 5.29 -24.67 5.99
C ASN A 66 6.46 -24.28 5.05
N ARG A 67 7.03 -25.25 4.32
CA ARG A 67 8.16 -25.00 3.40
C ARG A 67 7.79 -24.20 2.14
N LYS A 68 6.51 -24.23 1.73
CA LYS A 68 6.00 -23.57 0.52
C LYS A 68 5.24 -22.28 0.79
N PHE A 69 4.84 -22.04 2.04
CA PHE A 69 3.96 -20.93 2.41
C PHE A 69 4.38 -20.29 3.72
N ASP A 70 4.51 -18.97 3.70
CA ASP A 70 4.73 -18.14 4.88
C ASP A 70 3.99 -16.80 4.74
N ILE A 71 3.76 -16.16 5.88
CA ILE A 71 3.08 -14.88 5.96
C ILE A 71 4.05 -13.86 6.54
N THR A 72 4.19 -12.70 5.91
CA THR A 72 4.94 -11.57 6.46
C THR A 72 3.96 -10.46 6.84
N PHE A 73 4.05 -9.92 8.05
CA PHE A 73 3.14 -8.89 8.52
C PHE A 73 3.84 -7.90 9.43
N GLY A 74 3.39 -6.65 9.45
CA GLY A 74 3.98 -5.63 10.32
C GLY A 74 3.33 -4.26 10.17
N PRO A 75 3.55 -3.34 11.13
CA PRO A 75 3.14 -1.97 10.96
C PRO A 75 3.95 -1.34 9.82
N LYS A 76 3.36 -0.36 9.16
CA LYS A 76 3.95 0.40 8.07
C LYS A 76 3.82 1.87 8.34
N ILE A 77 4.92 2.58 8.22
CA ILE A 77 4.95 4.05 8.26
C ILE A 77 5.31 4.50 6.86
N ALA A 78 4.52 5.39 6.27
CA ALA A 78 4.77 5.90 4.93
C ALA A 78 4.64 7.42 4.87
N ALA A 79 5.51 8.03 4.08
CA ALA A 79 5.37 9.39 3.58
C ALA A 79 4.88 9.30 2.13
N ASN A 80 3.79 9.98 1.83
CA ASN A 80 3.15 9.95 0.53
C ASN A 80 3.07 11.37 -0.05
N LEU A 81 3.28 11.49 -1.35
CA LEU A 81 3.05 12.70 -2.13
C LEU A 81 2.09 12.34 -3.26
N ILE A 82 0.90 12.93 -3.23
CA ILE A 82 -0.12 12.74 -4.27
C ILE A 82 -0.32 14.07 -4.98
N THR A 83 -0.21 14.07 -6.30
CA THR A 83 -0.43 15.24 -7.15
C THR A 83 -1.53 14.92 -8.15
N LYS A 84 -2.59 15.72 -8.13
CA LYS A 84 -3.67 15.65 -9.11
C LYS A 84 -3.60 16.86 -10.02
N ILE A 85 -3.42 16.63 -11.30
CA ILE A 85 -3.42 17.66 -12.34
C ILE A 85 -4.75 17.57 -13.05
N THR A 86 -5.54 18.62 -12.94
CA THR A 86 -6.84 18.77 -13.61
C THR A 86 -6.77 19.93 -14.59
N GLY A 87 -7.69 19.99 -15.56
CA GLY A 87 -7.75 21.12 -16.49
C GLY A 87 -7.95 22.49 -15.81
N ASP A 88 -8.44 22.50 -14.57
CA ASP A 88 -8.80 23.71 -13.82
C ASP A 88 -7.79 24.05 -12.71
N GLY A 89 -6.68 23.31 -12.58
CA GLY A 89 -5.64 23.53 -11.58
C GLY A 89 -4.98 22.26 -11.04
N THR A 90 -4.12 22.43 -10.04
CA THR A 90 -3.31 21.35 -9.44
C THR A 90 -3.62 21.21 -7.95
N GLU A 91 -3.82 19.98 -7.48
CA GLU A 91 -3.93 19.63 -6.07
C GLU A 91 -2.69 18.81 -5.66
N ILE A 92 -2.05 19.19 -4.57
CA ILE A 92 -0.86 18.51 -4.02
C ILE A 92 -1.18 18.12 -2.58
N PHE A 93 -1.06 16.84 -2.25
CA PHE A 93 -1.39 16.30 -0.94
C PHE A 93 -0.22 15.49 -0.34
N PRO A 94 0.82 16.17 0.20
CA PRO A 94 1.80 15.54 1.08
C PRO A 94 1.10 15.06 2.36
N ASN A 95 1.26 13.77 2.68
CA ASN A 95 0.68 13.18 3.87
C ASN A 95 1.57 12.10 4.47
N GLY A 96 1.39 11.86 5.77
CA GLY A 96 2.01 10.75 6.49
C GLY A 96 0.96 9.76 6.94
N THR A 97 1.25 8.46 6.82
CA THR A 97 0.32 7.38 7.17
C THR A 97 0.99 6.32 8.02
N ILE A 98 0.24 5.77 8.98
CA ILE A 98 0.58 4.61 9.78
C ILE A 98 -0.47 3.53 9.50
N GLY A 99 -0.02 2.32 9.25
CA GLY A 99 -0.90 1.22 8.90
C GLY A 99 -0.31 -0.13 9.23
N ILE A 100 -0.92 -1.16 8.67
CA ILE A 100 -0.46 -2.54 8.70
C ILE A 100 -0.39 -3.04 7.27
N GLU A 101 0.62 -3.84 6.98
CA GLU A 101 0.72 -4.62 5.75
C GLU A 101 0.86 -6.09 6.08
N THR A 102 0.28 -6.95 5.25
CA THR A 102 0.39 -8.40 5.33
C THR A 102 0.58 -8.97 3.94
N ASP A 103 1.69 -9.71 3.73
CA ASP A 103 1.95 -10.46 2.52
C ASP A 103 1.79 -11.96 2.77
N PHE A 104 1.06 -12.62 1.88
CA PHE A 104 0.94 -14.07 1.79
C PHE A 104 1.90 -14.57 0.72
N ASN A 105 2.99 -15.24 1.14
CA ASN A 105 4.10 -15.61 0.27
C ASN A 105 4.04 -17.10 -0.12
N TYR A 106 4.11 -17.39 -1.41
CA TYR A 106 4.09 -18.73 -1.99
C TYR A 106 5.41 -19.02 -2.69
N LEU A 107 6.15 -20.03 -2.24
CA LEU A 107 7.38 -20.48 -2.87
C LEU A 107 7.09 -21.12 -4.23
N VAL A 108 7.65 -20.55 -5.29
CA VAL A 108 7.49 -21.05 -6.66
C VAL A 108 8.78 -21.71 -7.16
N LYS A 109 9.93 -21.15 -6.77
CA LYS A 109 11.26 -21.69 -7.04
C LYS A 109 12.16 -21.41 -5.84
N GLU A 110 13.28 -22.11 -5.74
CA GLU A 110 14.33 -21.73 -4.78
C GLU A 110 14.61 -20.23 -4.87
N ASP A 111 14.62 -19.58 -3.71
CA ASP A 111 14.77 -18.13 -3.55
C ASP A 111 13.74 -17.24 -4.27
N VAL A 112 12.66 -17.77 -4.84
CA VAL A 112 11.63 -16.97 -5.52
C VAL A 112 10.24 -17.32 -5.01
N LYS A 113 9.57 -16.32 -4.44
CA LYS A 113 8.19 -16.41 -3.99
C LYS A 113 7.33 -15.45 -4.79
N VAL A 114 6.10 -15.85 -5.06
CA VAL A 114 5.03 -14.93 -5.48
C VAL A 114 4.24 -14.56 -4.24
N TYR A 115 3.83 -13.30 -4.12
CA TYR A 115 3.05 -12.85 -2.97
C TYR A 115 1.78 -12.12 -3.40
N THR A 116 0.77 -12.20 -2.54
CA THR A 116 -0.37 -11.28 -2.52
C THR A 116 -0.28 -10.47 -1.23
N SER A 117 -0.61 -9.18 -1.29
CA SER A 117 -0.53 -8.30 -0.12
C SER A 117 -1.81 -7.52 0.12
N ILE A 118 -2.05 -7.21 1.39
CA ILE A 118 -3.12 -6.32 1.84
C ILE A 118 -2.48 -5.27 2.74
N GLU A 119 -2.75 -4.00 2.47
CA GLU A 119 -2.32 -2.87 3.29
C GLU A 119 -3.55 -2.02 3.67
N ALA A 120 -3.61 -1.61 4.93
CA ALA A 120 -4.60 -0.68 5.45
C ALA A 120 -3.92 0.32 6.39
N GLY A 121 -4.20 1.61 6.23
CA GLY A 121 -3.55 2.67 7.00
C GLY A 121 -4.39 3.93 7.15
N LEU A 122 -4.07 4.69 8.19
CA LEU A 122 -4.66 5.98 8.50
C LEU A 122 -3.56 7.03 8.65
N GLY A 123 -3.88 8.27 8.33
CA GLY A 123 -2.92 9.35 8.36
C GLY A 123 -3.57 10.70 8.18
N ALA A 124 -2.74 11.70 7.95
CA ALA A 124 -3.18 13.04 7.62
C ALA A 124 -2.08 13.84 6.91
N GLY A 125 -2.48 14.93 6.28
CA GLY A 125 -1.57 15.79 5.54
C GLY A 125 -2.17 17.13 5.20
N SER A 126 -1.35 17.97 4.57
CA SER A 126 -1.76 19.29 4.08
C SER A 126 -2.14 19.17 2.62
N ASN A 127 -3.41 19.38 2.31
CA ASN A 127 -3.91 19.45 0.95
C ASN A 127 -3.75 20.87 0.42
N ILE A 128 -3.00 21.04 -0.65
CA ILE A 128 -2.66 22.33 -1.25
C ILE A 128 -3.35 22.40 -2.61
N VAL A 129 -4.36 23.25 -2.73
CA VAL A 129 -5.06 23.47 -3.99
C VAL A 129 -4.56 24.77 -4.63
N ILE A 130 -4.09 24.66 -5.88
CA ILE A 130 -3.58 25.77 -6.69
C ILE A 130 -4.57 26.01 -7.84
N LYS A 131 -5.32 27.11 -7.77
CA LYS A 131 -6.27 27.55 -8.80
C LYS A 131 -6.19 29.06 -8.98
N ASN A 132 -6.11 29.55 -10.22
CA ASN A 132 -6.18 30.98 -10.56
C ASN A 132 -5.33 31.89 -9.64
N ASN A 133 -4.05 31.56 -9.44
CA ASN A 133 -3.11 32.25 -8.53
C ASN A 133 -3.48 32.28 -7.04
N SER A 134 -4.47 31.52 -6.60
CA SER A 134 -4.78 31.29 -5.18
C SER A 134 -4.23 29.95 -4.72
N THR A 135 -3.58 29.96 -3.56
CA THR A 135 -3.07 28.76 -2.88
C THR A 135 -3.82 28.63 -1.56
N THR A 136 -4.57 27.54 -1.41
CA THR A 136 -5.33 27.25 -0.19
C THR A 136 -4.83 25.96 0.45
N PRO A 137 -4.15 26.05 1.62
CA PRO A 137 -3.78 24.88 2.40
C PRO A 137 -4.94 24.46 3.31
N GLU A 138 -5.28 23.18 3.28
CA GLU A 138 -6.31 22.58 4.13
C GLU A 138 -5.79 21.27 4.72
N PHE A 139 -5.92 21.07 6.03
CA PHE A 139 -5.53 19.81 6.64
C PHE A 139 -6.60 18.74 6.39
N LYS A 140 -6.21 17.58 5.84
CA LYS A 140 -7.13 16.48 5.51
C LYS A 140 -6.67 15.14 6.06
N PRO A 141 -7.60 14.25 6.47
CA PRO A 141 -7.26 12.87 6.79
C PRO A 141 -6.82 12.12 5.53
N ALA A 142 -5.92 11.17 5.71
CA ALA A 142 -5.47 10.22 4.69
C ALA A 142 -5.87 8.81 5.11
N ILE A 143 -6.42 8.03 4.17
CA ILE A 143 -6.79 6.62 4.39
C ILE A 143 -6.18 5.84 3.24
N ILE A 144 -5.48 4.76 3.56
CA ILE A 144 -4.90 3.84 2.57
C ILE A 144 -5.59 2.49 2.71
N VAL A 145 -6.02 1.94 1.57
CA VAL A 145 -6.40 0.54 1.43
C VAL A 145 -5.85 0.04 0.10
N LYS A 146 -5.07 -1.03 0.12
CA LYS A 146 -4.35 -1.53 -1.07
C LYS A 146 -4.36 -3.05 -1.10
N LEU A 147 -4.52 -3.60 -2.30
CA LEU A 147 -4.22 -4.99 -2.63
C LEU A 147 -3.01 -5.02 -3.56
N GLY A 148 -2.05 -5.89 -3.28
CA GLY A 148 -0.84 -6.04 -4.09
C GLY A 148 -0.63 -7.47 -4.57
N LEU A 149 0.13 -7.59 -5.66
CA LEU A 149 0.64 -8.83 -6.21
C LEU A 149 2.09 -8.60 -6.62
N GLY A 150 3.00 -9.50 -6.27
CA GLY A 150 4.39 -9.33 -6.66
C GLY A 150 5.24 -10.59 -6.52
N ALA A 151 6.54 -10.39 -6.69
CA ALA A 151 7.56 -11.39 -6.49
C ALA A 151 8.53 -10.95 -5.39
N LYS A 152 8.96 -11.92 -4.58
CA LYS A 152 9.94 -11.77 -3.51
C LYS A 152 11.14 -12.68 -3.79
N ILE A 153 12.31 -12.08 -3.93
CA ILE A 153 13.56 -12.75 -4.30
C ILE A 153 14.50 -12.80 -3.10
N LYS A 154 15.01 -13.99 -2.79
CA LYS A 154 15.92 -14.28 -1.66
C LYS A 154 15.41 -13.80 -0.30
N ASP A 155 14.10 -13.71 -0.14
CA ASP A 155 13.45 -13.10 1.03
C ASP A 155 13.92 -11.68 1.37
N LYS A 156 14.50 -10.97 0.38
CA LYS A 156 15.09 -9.63 0.53
C LYS A 156 14.46 -8.60 -0.40
N TYR A 157 14.35 -8.92 -1.70
CA TYR A 157 13.87 -7.97 -2.70
C TYR A 157 12.40 -8.22 -2.98
N ASN A 158 11.57 -7.19 -2.88
CA ASN A 158 10.17 -7.24 -3.23
C ASN A 158 9.96 -6.35 -4.46
N ILE A 159 9.24 -6.85 -5.47
CA ILE A 159 8.78 -6.04 -6.61
C ILE A 159 7.34 -6.46 -6.88
N GLY A 160 6.44 -5.49 -6.99
CA GLY A 160 5.02 -5.76 -7.17
C GLY A 160 4.27 -4.67 -7.90
N VAL A 161 3.03 -5.00 -8.23
CA VAL A 161 1.99 -4.09 -8.67
C VAL A 161 0.91 -4.04 -7.60
N TYR A 162 0.23 -2.91 -7.49
CA TYR A 162 -0.88 -2.77 -6.56
C TYR A 162 -2.05 -2.02 -7.17
N ALA A 163 -3.22 -2.26 -6.58
CA ALA A 163 -4.42 -1.47 -6.79
C ALA A 163 -4.95 -1.00 -5.44
N GLY A 164 -5.43 0.23 -5.34
CA GLY A 164 -5.90 0.74 -4.04
C GLY A 164 -6.48 2.14 -4.03
N TYR A 165 -6.73 2.61 -2.82
CA TYR A 165 -7.15 3.96 -2.49
C TYR A 165 -6.11 4.60 -1.58
N GLY A 166 -5.88 5.91 -1.71
CA GLY A 166 -4.97 6.68 -0.85
C GLY A 166 -3.50 6.69 -1.26
N LYS A 167 -3.08 5.84 -2.19
CA LYS A 167 -1.71 5.81 -2.78
C LYS A 167 -1.70 5.86 -4.31
N GLY A 168 -2.79 6.30 -4.91
CA GLY A 168 -3.07 6.14 -6.34
C GLY A 168 -3.83 4.84 -6.62
N LEU A 169 -4.52 4.78 -7.77
CA LEU A 169 -5.43 3.69 -8.10
C LEU A 169 -4.70 2.41 -8.53
N LEU A 170 -3.64 2.55 -9.33
CA LEU A 170 -2.80 1.45 -9.83
C LEU A 170 -1.34 1.88 -9.83
N GLY A 171 -0.44 1.08 -9.27
CA GLY A 171 0.97 1.44 -9.19
C GLY A 171 1.92 0.25 -9.10
N ILE A 172 3.20 0.59 -9.03
CA ILE A 172 4.32 -0.33 -8.83
C ILE A 172 4.97 -0.05 -7.48
N GLU A 173 5.49 -1.10 -6.85
CA GLU A 173 6.24 -1.02 -5.60
C GLU A 173 7.52 -1.85 -5.68
N ALA A 174 8.57 -1.35 -5.05
CA ALA A 174 9.83 -2.05 -4.91
C ALA A 174 10.37 -1.86 -3.49
N GLY A 175 10.83 -2.93 -2.87
CA GLY A 175 11.33 -2.90 -1.50
C GLY A 175 12.53 -3.81 -1.27
N TYR A 176 13.27 -3.48 -0.20
CA TYR A 176 14.41 -4.25 0.28
C TYR A 176 14.26 -4.52 1.77
N THR A 177 14.41 -5.79 2.16
CA THR A 177 14.37 -6.29 3.53
C THR A 177 15.79 -6.61 4.01
N PHE A 178 16.18 -6.05 5.14
CA PHE A 178 17.45 -6.26 5.83
C PHE A 178 17.41 -7.53 6.71
#